data_AF-X1N1E6-F1
#
_entry.id   AF-X1N1E6-F1
#
_cell.length_a   1.000
_cell.length_b   1.000
_cell.length_c   1.000
_cell.angle_alpha   90.00
_cell.angle_beta   90.00
_cell.angle_gamma   90.00
#
_symmetry.space_group_name_H-M   'P 1'
#
loop_
_entity.id
_entity.type
_entity.pdbx_description
1 polymer ?
#
loop_
_entity_poly.entity_id
_entity_poly.type
_entity_poly.pdbx_seq_one_letter_code
_entity_poly.pdbx_strand_id
1 'polypeptide(L)'
;MAELDETLLGRRQSTQELLTQVHHLESNKTQLEQEIKEIQEKLNLLSAQTEAKCPLCERELEVEGLKLIETKYADDRHSKSNSLKLNQVELDKNKTELESLENEVSQLDARLKQDRASAQSKASILSQSISEAEEAGNKLNEERKRLAEIEEQGIEVSVQLGEVFTQKSRGSQERRR
;
A
#
# COMPACT_ATOMS: atom_id res chain seq x y z
N MET A 1 4.82 -2.35 10.34
CA MET A 1 3.46 -2.20 9.77
C MET A 1 3.19 -0.74 9.45
N ALA A 2 3.20 0.18 10.42
CA ALA A 2 3.02 1.61 10.16
C ALA A 2 3.96 2.21 9.09
N GLU A 3 5.27 1.92 9.16
CA GLU A 3 6.23 2.40 8.15
C GLU A 3 5.98 1.83 6.73
N LEU A 4 5.49 0.60 6.64
CA LEU A 4 5.16 -0.04 5.36
C LEU A 4 3.87 0.53 4.78
N ASP A 5 2.87 0.81 5.62
CA ASP A 5 1.64 1.50 5.25
C ASP A 5 1.93 2.93 4.74
N GLU A 6 2.79 3.68 5.45
CA GLU A 6 3.23 5.02 5.02
C GLU A 6 3.96 4.98 3.69
N THR A 7 4.87 4.02 3.51
CA THR A 7 5.58 3.82 2.23
C THR A 7 4.59 3.51 1.10
N LEU A 8 3.63 2.61 1.32
CA LEU A 8 2.61 2.25 0.33
C LEU A 8 1.74 3.45 -0.05
N LEU A 9 1.36 4.28 0.92
CA LEU A 9 0.61 5.52 0.68
C LEU A 9 1.42 6.50 -0.17
N GLY A 10 2.70 6.72 0.15
CA GLY A 10 3.59 7.56 -0.65
C GLY A 10 3.70 7.09 -2.09
N ARG A 11 3.91 5.77 -2.30
CA ARG A 11 3.98 5.18 -3.65
C ARG A 11 2.67 5.34 -4.44
N ARG A 12 1.52 5.19 -3.79
CA ARG A 12 0.21 5.43 -4.43
C ARG A 12 0.02 6.89 -4.85
N GLN A 13 0.46 7.83 -4.03
CA GLN A 13 0.44 9.26 -4.37
C GLN A 13 1.32 9.54 -5.59
N SER A 14 2.56 9.06 -5.59
CA SER A 14 3.47 9.20 -6.75
C SER A 14 2.90 8.59 -8.03
N THR A 15 2.23 7.43 -7.91
CA THR A 15 1.54 6.78 -9.04
C THR A 15 0.46 7.69 -9.63
N GLN A 16 -0.36 8.31 -8.78
CA GLN A 16 -1.44 9.21 -9.21
C GLN A 16 -0.91 10.50 -9.85
N GLU A 17 0.16 11.06 -9.31
CA GLU A 17 0.84 12.23 -9.87
C GLU A 17 1.39 11.91 -11.26
N LEU A 18 2.07 10.77 -11.41
CA LEU A 18 2.65 10.35 -12.67
C LEU A 18 1.58 10.03 -13.72
N LEU A 19 0.47 9.41 -13.31
CA LEU A 19 -0.69 9.16 -14.18
C LEU A 19 -1.29 10.47 -14.71
N THR A 20 -1.37 11.50 -13.87
CA THR A 20 -1.81 12.84 -14.28
C THR A 20 -0.87 13.45 -15.32
N GLN A 21 0.45 13.29 -15.13
CA GLN A 21 1.46 13.75 -16.10
C GLN A 21 1.37 12.99 -17.43
N VAL A 22 1.17 11.67 -17.39
CA VAL A 22 0.97 10.85 -18.60
C VAL A 22 -0.23 11.35 -19.39
N HIS A 23 -1.38 11.57 -18.75
CA HIS A 23 -2.57 12.08 -19.42
C HIS A 23 -2.36 13.47 -20.04
N HIS A 24 -1.65 14.35 -19.34
CA HIS A 24 -1.26 15.65 -19.89
C HIS A 24 -0.40 15.51 -21.15
N LEU A 25 0.63 14.65 -21.11
CA LEU A 25 1.52 14.40 -22.24
C LEU A 25 0.79 13.73 -23.43
N GLU A 26 -0.19 12.86 -23.18
CA GLU A 26 -1.04 12.25 -24.21
C GLU A 26 -1.95 13.28 -24.90
N SER A 27 -2.53 14.20 -24.12
CA SER A 27 -3.30 15.32 -24.65
C SER A 27 -2.43 16.23 -25.51
N ASN A 28 -1.26 16.62 -24.98
CA ASN A 28 -0.30 17.47 -25.70
C ASN A 28 0.20 16.81 -26.99
N LYS A 29 0.46 15.49 -26.98
CA LYS A 29 0.81 14.72 -28.18
C LYS A 29 -0.27 14.89 -29.26
N THR A 30 -1.52 14.65 -28.89
CA THR A 30 -2.67 14.72 -29.81
C THR A 30 -2.82 16.13 -30.39
N GLN A 31 -2.65 17.15 -29.55
CA GLN A 31 -2.66 18.55 -29.98
C GLN A 31 -1.53 18.85 -30.98
N LEU A 32 -0.30 18.47 -30.66
CA LEU A 32 0.87 18.70 -31.53
C LEU A 32 0.74 17.99 -32.88
N GLU A 33 0.24 16.75 -32.89
CA GLU A 33 -0.03 16.00 -34.12
C GLU A 33 -1.04 16.72 -35.02
N GLN A 34 -2.11 17.24 -34.43
CA GLN A 34 -3.14 18.01 -35.15
C GLN A 34 -2.57 19.34 -35.69
N GLU A 35 -1.83 20.10 -34.88
CA GLU A 35 -1.23 21.37 -35.31
C GLU A 35 -0.19 21.17 -36.43
N ILE A 36 0.63 20.11 -36.36
CA ILE A 36 1.57 19.75 -37.43
C ILE A 36 0.82 19.44 -38.72
N LYS A 37 -0.29 18.69 -38.64
CA LYS A 37 -1.13 18.36 -39.79
C LYS A 37 -1.74 19.62 -40.42
N GLU A 38 -2.29 20.53 -39.62
CA GLU A 38 -2.85 21.79 -40.10
C GLU A 38 -1.79 22.66 -40.79
N ILE A 39 -0.57 22.75 -40.25
CA ILE A 39 0.52 23.49 -40.89
C ILE A 39 0.93 22.81 -42.20
N GLN A 40 0.97 21.47 -42.25
CA GLN A 40 1.25 20.74 -43.46
C GLN A 40 0.20 21.01 -44.55
N GLU A 41 -1.07 21.06 -44.18
CA GLU A 41 -2.17 21.42 -45.09
C GLU A 41 -2.00 22.85 -45.60
N LYS A 42 -1.67 23.82 -44.73
CA LYS A 42 -1.39 25.21 -45.12
C LYS A 42 -0.21 25.31 -46.10
N LEU A 43 0.88 24.58 -45.85
CA LEU A 43 2.04 24.52 -46.73
C LEU A 43 1.67 23.93 -48.11
N ASN A 44 0.88 22.86 -48.13
CA ASN A 44 0.40 22.27 -49.38
C ASN A 44 -0.45 23.26 -50.19
N LEU A 45 -1.33 24.02 -49.53
CA LEU A 45 -2.15 25.04 -50.18
C LEU A 45 -1.32 26.19 -50.76
N LEU A 46 -0.29 26.64 -50.04
CA LEU A 46 0.62 27.69 -50.52
C LEU A 46 1.41 27.21 -51.74
N SER A 47 1.93 25.97 -51.71
CA SER A 47 2.71 25.41 -52.82
C SER A 47 1.91 25.18 -54.10
N ALA A 48 0.58 25.06 -53.99
CA ALA A 48 -0.32 24.86 -55.12
C ALA A 48 -0.81 26.18 -55.74
N GLN A 49 -0.61 27.33 -55.07
CA GLN A 49 -1.03 28.64 -55.58
C GLN A 49 0.09 29.32 -56.37
N THR A 50 -0.22 29.73 -57.60
CA THR A 50 0.68 30.52 -58.45
C THR A 50 0.45 32.02 -58.31
N GLU A 51 -0.73 32.44 -57.84
CA GLU A 51 -1.11 33.84 -57.62
C GLU A 51 -1.88 33.95 -56.30
N ALA A 52 -1.31 34.65 -55.31
CA ALA A 52 -1.93 34.84 -54.00
C ALA A 52 -2.00 36.33 -53.66
N LYS A 53 -3.13 36.79 -53.12
CA LYS A 53 -3.27 38.13 -52.54
C LYS A 53 -3.29 38.02 -51.02
N CYS A 54 -2.65 38.97 -50.35
CA CYS A 54 -2.69 39.06 -48.91
C CYS A 54 -4.12 39.40 -48.44
N PRO A 55 -4.78 38.57 -47.62
CA PRO A 55 -6.16 38.83 -47.18
C PRO A 55 -6.28 40.02 -46.21
N LEU A 56 -5.16 40.53 -45.68
CA LEU A 56 -5.14 41.67 -44.75
C LEU A 56 -4.97 43.02 -45.45
N CYS A 57 -4.31 43.05 -46.61
CA CYS A 57 -3.98 44.30 -47.30
C CYS A 57 -4.22 44.27 -48.81
N GLU A 58 -4.78 43.17 -49.32
CA GLU A 58 -5.18 42.91 -50.71
C GLU A 58 -4.06 43.03 -51.76
N ARG A 59 -2.80 43.24 -51.34
CA ARG A 59 -1.65 43.27 -52.24
C ARG A 59 -1.30 41.87 -52.72
N GLU A 60 -0.83 41.78 -53.96
CA GLU A 60 -0.23 40.56 -54.49
C GLU A 60 0.98 40.18 -53.64
N LEU A 61 1.02 38.91 -53.28
CA LEU A 61 2.19 38.31 -52.67
C LEU A 61 3.13 37.91 -53.81
N GLU A 62 4.15 38.73 -54.03
CA GLU A 62 5.25 38.39 -54.92
C GLU A 62 5.93 37.09 -54.46
N VAL A 63 6.70 36.47 -55.36
CA VAL A 63 7.39 35.19 -55.11
C VAL A 63 8.22 35.20 -53.82
N GLU A 64 8.84 36.33 -53.48
CA GLU A 64 9.61 36.50 -52.25
C GLU A 64 8.72 36.49 -51.00
N GLY A 65 7.55 37.13 -51.06
CA GLY A 65 6.56 37.14 -49.99
C GLY A 65 5.99 35.74 -49.72
N LEU A 66 5.70 34.98 -50.78
CA LEU A 66 5.26 33.58 -50.66
C LEU A 66 6.35 32.71 -50.03
N LYS A 67 7.58 32.78 -50.53
CA LYS A 67 8.72 32.04 -49.96
C LYS A 67 8.95 32.35 -48.47
N LEU A 68 8.79 33.61 -48.07
CA LEU A 68 8.92 34.01 -46.68
C LEU A 68 7.85 33.35 -45.79
N ILE A 69 6.60 33.30 -46.27
CA ILE A 69 5.49 32.65 -45.56
C ILE A 69 5.72 31.13 -45.48
N GLU A 70 6.12 30.50 -46.58
CA GLU A 70 6.45 29.07 -46.62
C GLU A 70 7.56 28.72 -45.64
N THR A 71 8.64 29.51 -45.61
CA THR A 71 9.76 29.31 -44.68
C THR A 71 9.29 29.38 -43.23
N LYS A 72 8.47 30.38 -42.88
CA LYS A 72 7.91 30.51 -41.52
C LYS A 72 7.06 29.32 -41.10
N TYR A 73 6.18 28.84 -41.98
CA TYR A 73 5.37 27.65 -41.68
C TYR A 73 6.22 26.38 -41.62
N ALA A 74 7.25 26.25 -42.46
CA ALA A 74 8.17 25.13 -42.40
C ALA A 74 8.95 25.10 -41.07
N ASP A 75 9.41 26.26 -40.61
CA ASP A 75 10.11 26.42 -39.32
C ASP A 75 9.18 26.10 -38.14
N ASP A 76 7.94 26.60 -38.16
CA ASP A 76 6.94 26.30 -37.12
C ASP A 76 6.61 24.79 -37.07
N ARG A 77 6.39 24.17 -38.23
CA ARG A 77 6.20 22.71 -38.35
C ARG A 77 7.40 21.95 -37.77
N HIS A 78 8.62 22.40 -38.08
CA HIS A 78 9.84 21.76 -37.59
C HIS A 78 9.97 21.88 -36.07
N SER A 79 9.70 23.08 -35.53
CA SER A 79 9.67 23.34 -34.09
C SER A 79 8.67 22.43 -33.38
N LYS A 80 7.42 22.37 -33.85
CA LYS A 80 6.39 21.49 -33.29
C LYS A 80 6.73 20.01 -33.42
N SER A 81 7.35 19.60 -34.52
CA SER A 81 7.83 18.22 -34.69
C SER A 81 8.92 17.86 -33.66
N ASN A 82 9.81 18.80 -33.33
CA ASN A 82 10.80 18.61 -32.28
C ASN A 82 10.13 18.54 -30.89
N SER A 83 9.16 19.41 -30.62
CA SER A 83 8.35 19.33 -29.39
C SER A 83 7.61 18.00 -29.26
N LEU A 84 7.05 17.47 -30.35
CA LEU A 84 6.37 16.18 -30.38
C LEU A 84 7.33 15.03 -30.04
N LYS A 85 8.56 15.06 -30.58
CA LYS A 85 9.59 14.06 -30.25
C LYS A 85 9.99 14.12 -28.77
N LEU A 86 10.21 15.32 -28.23
CA LEU A 86 10.51 15.50 -26.80
C LEU A 86 9.36 15.01 -25.92
N ASN A 87 8.12 15.37 -26.27
CA ASN A 87 6.93 14.92 -25.58
C ASN A 87 6.78 13.40 -25.61
N GLN A 88 7.11 12.74 -26.74
CA GLN A 88 7.08 11.29 -26.87
C GLN A 88 8.15 10.61 -25.98
N VAL A 89 9.37 11.16 -25.92
CA VAL A 89 10.43 10.66 -25.03
C VAL A 89 10.02 10.76 -23.56
N GLU A 90 9.47 11.90 -23.14
CA GLU A 90 8.95 12.11 -21.78
C GLU A 90 7.81 11.14 -21.47
N LEU A 91 6.89 10.96 -22.43
CA LEU A 91 5.75 10.05 -22.29
C LEU A 91 6.18 8.59 -22.10
N ASP A 92 7.13 8.12 -22.91
CA ASP A 92 7.64 6.74 -22.83
C ASP A 92 8.39 6.48 -21.51
N LYS A 93 9.17 7.47 -21.06
CA LYS A 93 9.81 7.44 -19.74
C LYS A 93 8.78 7.35 -18.63
N ASN A 94 7.79 8.25 -18.62
CA ASN A 94 6.78 8.31 -17.56
C ASN A 94 5.89 7.05 -17.54
N LYS A 95 5.58 6.47 -18.70
CA LYS A 95 4.86 5.19 -18.77
C LYS A 95 5.67 4.03 -18.19
N THR A 96 6.96 3.96 -18.48
CA THR A 96 7.85 2.93 -17.92
C THR A 96 7.98 3.07 -16.40
N GLU A 97 8.13 4.31 -15.91
CA GLU A 97 8.18 4.59 -14.47
C GLU A 97 6.85 4.28 -13.76
N LEU A 98 5.73 4.58 -14.42
CA LEU A 98 4.39 4.27 -13.91
C LEU A 98 4.19 2.77 -13.74
N GLU A 99 4.53 1.98 -14.76
CA GLU A 99 4.45 0.51 -14.68
C GLU A 99 5.33 -0.04 -13.56
N SER A 100 6.54 0.51 -13.37
CA SER A 100 7.42 0.12 -12.27
C SER A 100 6.80 0.43 -10.89
N LEU A 101 6.22 1.61 -10.73
CA LEU A 101 5.57 2.03 -9.48
C LEU A 101 4.31 1.21 -9.18
N GLU A 102 3.48 0.94 -10.18
CA GLU A 102 2.27 0.11 -10.02
C GLU A 102 2.62 -1.32 -9.59
N ASN A 103 3.70 -1.88 -10.14
CA ASN A 103 4.24 -3.17 -9.72
C ASN A 103 4.75 -3.14 -8.27
N GLU A 104 5.48 -2.09 -7.87
CA GLU A 104 5.96 -1.92 -6.49
C GLU A 104 4.79 -1.79 -5.50
N VAL A 105 3.77 -0.97 -5.83
CA VAL A 105 2.54 -0.82 -5.02
C VAL A 105 1.84 -2.17 -4.85
N SER A 106 1.71 -2.95 -5.92
CA SER A 106 1.06 -4.25 -5.88
C SER A 106 1.80 -5.25 -4.99
N GLN A 107 3.14 -5.27 -5.07
CA GLN A 107 3.97 -6.14 -4.23
C GLN A 107 3.91 -5.75 -2.76
N LEU A 108 4.00 -4.44 -2.45
CA LEU A 108 3.92 -3.94 -1.07
C LEU A 108 2.55 -4.22 -0.46
N ASP A 109 1.47 -4.02 -1.20
CA ASP A 109 0.10 -4.31 -0.75
C ASP A 109 -0.11 -5.81 -0.47
N ALA A 110 0.40 -6.68 -1.35
CA ALA A 110 0.34 -8.13 -1.15
C ALA A 110 1.12 -8.57 0.10
N ARG A 111 2.34 -8.05 0.28
CA ARG A 111 3.16 -8.34 1.45
C ARG A 111 2.48 -7.88 2.73
N LEU A 112 1.92 -6.67 2.73
CA LEU A 112 1.24 -6.11 3.90
C LEU A 112 0.02 -6.93 4.30
N LYS A 113 -0.77 -7.39 3.33
CA LYS A 113 -1.90 -8.30 3.55
C LYS A 113 -1.45 -9.62 4.17
N GLN A 114 -0.37 -10.21 3.66
CA GLN A 114 0.18 -11.46 4.19
C GLN A 114 0.70 -11.28 5.63
N ASP A 115 1.47 -10.22 5.89
CA ASP A 115 2.03 -9.93 7.21
C ASP A 115 0.91 -9.70 8.23
N ARG A 116 -0.15 -8.98 7.85
CA ARG A 116 -1.34 -8.77 8.69
C ARG A 116 -2.07 -10.08 9.00
N ALA A 117 -2.29 -10.93 8.01
CA ALA A 117 -2.94 -12.23 8.22
C ALA A 117 -2.11 -13.14 9.14
N SER A 118 -0.79 -13.18 8.95
CA SER A 118 0.15 -13.93 9.80
C SER A 118 0.13 -13.43 11.24
N ALA A 119 0.22 -12.11 11.44
CA ALA A 119 0.16 -11.49 12.77
C ALA A 119 -1.17 -11.76 13.47
N GLN A 120 -2.29 -11.66 12.74
CA GLN A 120 -3.62 -11.92 13.28
C GLN A 120 -3.79 -13.39 13.71
N SER A 121 -3.33 -14.34 12.89
CA SER A 121 -3.34 -15.76 13.24
C SER A 121 -2.52 -16.04 14.52
N LYS A 122 -1.30 -15.50 14.61
CA LYS A 122 -0.46 -15.64 15.80
C LYS A 122 -1.11 -15.03 17.04
N ALA A 123 -1.72 -13.85 16.89
CA ALA A 123 -2.44 -13.19 17.99
C ALA A 123 -3.59 -14.08 18.50
N SER A 124 -4.39 -14.68 17.61
CA SER A 124 -5.47 -15.59 18.00
C SER A 124 -4.96 -16.83 18.76
N ILE A 125 -3.87 -17.45 18.30
CA ILE A 125 -3.26 -18.61 18.97
C ILE A 125 -2.77 -18.23 20.36
N LEU A 126 -2.10 -17.08 20.50
CA LEU A 126 -1.61 -16.59 21.79
C LEU A 126 -2.77 -16.28 22.74
N SER A 127 -3.83 -15.63 22.27
CA SER A 127 -5.02 -15.35 23.07
C SER A 127 -5.66 -16.64 23.59
N GLN A 128 -5.79 -17.67 22.74
CA GLN A 128 -6.31 -18.97 23.17
C GLN A 128 -5.41 -19.61 24.24
N SER A 129 -4.10 -19.61 24.00
CA SER A 129 -3.12 -20.20 24.95
C SER A 129 -3.14 -19.48 26.31
N ILE A 130 -3.33 -18.16 26.32
CA ILE A 130 -3.48 -17.36 27.55
C ILE A 130 -4.75 -17.79 28.29
N SER A 131 -5.89 -17.87 27.61
CA SER A 131 -7.15 -18.29 28.25
C SER A 131 -7.08 -19.71 28.82
N GLU A 132 -6.45 -20.65 28.09
CA GLU A 132 -6.24 -22.03 28.57
C GLU A 132 -5.32 -22.07 29.81
N ALA A 133 -4.24 -21.27 29.82
CA ALA A 133 -3.35 -21.18 30.96
C ALA A 133 -4.01 -20.55 32.19
N GLU A 134 -4.83 -19.51 32.00
CA GLU A 134 -5.62 -18.88 33.06
C GLU A 134 -6.64 -19.86 33.64
N GLU A 135 -7.36 -20.61 32.80
CA GLU A 135 -8.30 -21.63 33.25
C GLU A 135 -7.60 -22.75 34.04
N ALA A 136 -6.46 -23.24 33.54
CA ALA A 136 -5.66 -24.24 34.24
C ALA A 136 -5.15 -23.71 35.59
N GLY A 137 -4.70 -22.47 35.65
CA GLY A 137 -4.28 -21.80 36.88
C GLY A 137 -5.40 -21.71 37.91
N ASN A 138 -6.61 -21.35 37.47
CA ASN A 138 -7.81 -21.31 38.32
C ASN A 138 -8.15 -22.70 38.87
N LYS A 139 -8.17 -23.73 38.02
CA LYS A 139 -8.41 -25.12 38.44
C LYS A 139 -7.38 -25.59 39.47
N LEU A 140 -6.10 -25.33 39.23
CA LEU A 140 -5.03 -25.66 40.18
C LEU A 140 -5.21 -24.98 41.54
N ASN A 141 -5.64 -23.72 41.55
CA ASN A 141 -5.90 -23.00 42.79
C ASN A 141 -7.06 -23.62 43.58
N GLU A 142 -8.15 -24.01 42.91
CA GLU A 142 -9.28 -24.68 43.55
C GLU A 142 -8.91 -26.05 44.12
N GLU A 143 -8.16 -26.87 43.38
CA GLU A 143 -7.69 -28.17 43.88
C GLU A 143 -6.70 -28.01 45.05
N ARG A 144 -5.84 -26.98 45.04
CA ARG A 144 -4.96 -26.66 46.19
C ARG A 144 -5.74 -26.30 47.45
N LYS A 145 -6.83 -25.54 47.33
CA LYS A 145 -7.72 -25.24 48.47
C LYS A 145 -8.33 -26.51 49.04
N ARG A 146 -8.89 -27.37 48.18
CA ARG A 146 -9.47 -28.65 48.59
C ARG A 146 -8.43 -29.57 49.26
N LEU A 147 -7.21 -29.62 48.73
CA LEU A 147 -6.15 -30.41 49.35
C LEU A 147 -5.81 -29.90 50.75
N ALA A 148 -5.69 -28.59 50.92
CA ALA A 148 -5.41 -27.98 52.23
C ALA A 148 -6.52 -28.28 53.25
N GLU A 149 -7.79 -28.24 52.84
CA GLU A 149 -8.94 -28.63 53.68
C GLU A 149 -8.85 -30.10 54.13
N ILE A 150 -8.50 -31.02 53.21
CA ILE A 150 -8.34 -32.45 53.53
C ILE A 150 -7.15 -32.67 54.47
N GLU A 151 -6.03 -31.98 54.23
CA GLU A 151 -4.85 -32.06 55.09
C GLU A 151 -5.15 -31.58 56.51
N GLU A 152 -5.88 -30.48 56.68
CA GLU A 152 -6.32 -29.97 57.98
C GLU A 152 -7.22 -30.98 58.71
N GLN A 153 -8.21 -31.55 58.02
CA GLN A 153 -9.06 -32.61 58.58
C GLN A 153 -8.26 -33.84 59.00
N GLY A 154 -7.28 -34.25 58.19
CA GLY A 154 -6.40 -35.39 58.50
C GLY A 154 -5.55 -35.15 59.76
N ILE A 155 -5.07 -33.92 59.97
CA ILE A 155 -4.35 -33.52 61.19
C ILE A 155 -5.29 -33.62 62.39
N GLU A 156 -6.50 -33.07 62.29
CA GLU A 156 -7.49 -33.09 63.39
C GLU A 156 -7.83 -34.52 63.82
N VAL A 157 -8.11 -35.41 62.87
CA VAL A 157 -8.40 -36.82 63.14
C VAL A 157 -7.21 -37.52 63.80
N SER A 158 -5.98 -37.21 63.36
CA SER A 158 -4.76 -37.78 63.95
C SER A 158 -4.57 -37.35 65.41
N VAL A 159 -4.87 -36.10 65.74
CA VAL A 159 -4.84 -35.58 67.12
C VAL A 159 -5.89 -36.29 67.97
N GLN A 160 -7.14 -36.38 67.51
CA GLN A 160 -8.22 -37.06 68.22
C GLN A 160 -7.89 -38.54 68.51
N LEU A 161 -7.31 -39.26 67.55
CA LEU A 161 -6.88 -40.64 67.75
C LEU A 161 -5.75 -40.76 68.78
N GLY A 162 -4.81 -39.82 68.81
CA GLY A 162 -3.76 -39.75 69.84
C GLY A 162 -4.32 -39.52 71.25
N GLU A 163 -5.31 -38.64 71.40
CA GLU A 163 -6.00 -38.40 72.67
C GLU A 163 -6.77 -39.64 73.15
N VAL A 164 -7.50 -40.31 72.26
CA VAL A 164 -8.20 -41.56 72.58
C VAL A 164 -7.22 -42.66 73.00
N PHE A 165 -6.08 -42.78 72.32
CA PHE A 165 -5.06 -43.78 72.65
C PHE A 165 -4.39 -43.50 74.01
N THR A 166 -4.10 -42.24 74.32
CA THR A 166 -3.53 -41.84 75.62
C THR A 166 -4.53 -42.02 76.77
N GLN A 167 -5.81 -41.68 76.57
CA GLN A 167 -6.86 -41.96 77.57
C GLN A 167 -7.04 -43.46 77.83
N LYS A 168 -7.07 -44.28 76.78
CA LYS A 168 -7.18 -45.75 76.90
C LYS A 168 -5.98 -46.36 77.61
N SER A 169 -4.78 -45.81 77.40
CA SER A 169 -3.54 -46.22 78.07
C SER A 169 -3.55 -45.86 79.57
N ARG A 170 -4.04 -44.67 79.93
CA ARG A 170 -4.20 -44.23 81.32
C ARG A 170 -5.23 -45.06 82.09
N GLY A 171 -6.41 -45.29 81.50
CA GLY A 171 -7.46 -46.12 82.11
C GLY A 171 -7.06 -47.61 82.26
N SER A 172 -6.12 -48.09 81.43
CA SER A 172 -5.56 -49.45 81.55
C SER A 172 -4.50 -49.57 82.66
N GLN A 173 -3.81 -48.48 83.00
CA GLN A 173 -2.86 -48.43 84.13
C GLN A 173 -3.59 -48.29 85.49
N GLU A 174 -4.71 -47.57 85.55
CA GLU A 174 -5.52 -47.44 86.76
C GLU A 174 -6.28 -48.72 87.14
N ARG A 175 -6.64 -49.57 86.18
CA ARG A 175 -7.28 -50.88 86.44
C ARG A 175 -6.31 -52.01 86.84
N ARG A 176 -5.00 -51.75 86.86
CA ARG A 176 -3.94 -52.71 87.24
C ARG A 176 -3.33 -52.42 88.63
N ARG A 177 -3.91 -51.49 89.39
CA ARG A 177 -3.62 -51.25 90.81
C ARG A 177 -4.82 -51.65 91.65
#